data_AF-A0A836VMC4-F1
#
_entry.id   AF-A0A836VMC4-F1
#
_cell.length_a   1.000
_cell.length_b   1.000
_cell.length_c   1.000
_cell.angle_alpha   90.00
_cell.angle_beta   90.00
_cell.angle_gamma   90.00
#
_symmetry.space_group_name_H-M   'P 1'
#
loop_
_entity.id
_entity.type
_entity.pdbx_description
1 polymer ?
#
loop_
_entity_poly.entity_id
_entity_poly.type
_entity_poly.pdbx_seq_one_letter_code
_entity_poly.pdbx_strand_id
1 'polypeptide(L)'
;MLCVCPTSTVADQVYLAPQDFLVEVFANAVPEPKVLWITKGLRAETRAIMTHSKGPRRIRYWTQSTRSAWILEEIGKVKPITTGIVINDGHIERVTVLIYRESRGWEVRHSFFTDQFIGARLVENHRLSRSIDGISGATLSVSALTRLSRLALYLHEQISPD
;
A
#
# COMPACT_ATOMS: atom_id res chain seq x y z
N MET A 1 -47.53 -7.92 -2.08
CA MET A 1 -46.68 -6.84 -1.53
C MET A 1 -45.22 -7.26 -1.75
N LEU A 2 -44.60 -6.78 -2.82
CA LEU A 2 -43.20 -7.08 -3.14
C LEU A 2 -42.32 -6.14 -2.29
N CYS A 3 -41.63 -6.68 -1.28
CA CYS A 3 -40.59 -5.94 -0.57
C CYS A 3 -39.35 -5.88 -1.47
N VAL A 4 -39.09 -4.70 -2.05
CA VAL A 4 -37.81 -4.40 -2.70
C VAL A 4 -36.84 -3.97 -1.59
N CYS A 5 -35.88 -4.84 -1.26
CA CYS A 5 -34.77 -4.46 -0.39
C CYS A 5 -33.79 -3.58 -1.18
N PRO A 6 -33.49 -2.34 -0.74
CA PRO A 6 -32.48 -1.54 -1.40
C PRO A 6 -31.11 -2.18 -1.19
N THR A 7 -30.43 -2.50 -2.29
CA THR A 7 -29.01 -2.84 -2.27
C THR A 7 -28.22 -1.56 -2.03
N SER A 8 -27.78 -1.33 -0.79
CA SER A 8 -26.83 -0.26 -0.48
C SER A 8 -25.53 -0.52 -1.22
N THR A 9 -25.36 0.14 -2.36
CA THR A 9 -24.10 0.16 -3.10
C THR A 9 -23.21 1.17 -2.38
N VAL A 10 -22.25 0.70 -1.58
CA VAL A 10 -21.26 1.59 -0.95
C VAL A 10 -20.37 2.12 -2.07
N ALA A 11 -20.42 3.42 -2.31
CA ALA A 11 -19.56 4.09 -3.27
C ALA A 11 -18.10 4.05 -2.81
N ASP A 12 -17.17 3.89 -3.76
CA ASP A 12 -15.74 3.97 -3.50
C ASP A 12 -15.42 5.32 -2.83
N GLN A 13 -14.82 5.26 -1.63
CA GLN A 13 -14.39 6.46 -0.91
C GLN A 13 -12.97 6.82 -1.32
N VAL A 14 -12.84 7.87 -2.12
CA VAL A 14 -11.55 8.48 -2.47
C VAL A 14 -11.21 9.49 -1.38
N TYR A 15 -10.23 9.17 -0.54
CA TYR A 15 -9.75 10.05 0.53
C TYR A 15 -8.70 11.03 0.03
N LEU A 16 -7.84 10.56 -0.89
CA LEU A 16 -6.83 11.36 -1.56
C LEU A 16 -6.63 10.76 -2.95
N ALA A 17 -6.75 11.56 -4.01
CA ALA A 17 -6.54 11.05 -5.35
C ALA A 17 -5.07 10.63 -5.52
N PRO A 18 -4.76 9.54 -6.26
CA PRO A 18 -3.39 9.10 -6.44
C PRO A 18 -2.46 10.17 -7.04
N GLN A 19 -2.99 11.02 -7.91
CA GLN A 19 -2.22 12.14 -8.48
C GLN A 19 -1.91 13.20 -7.41
N ASP A 20 -2.87 13.55 -6.56
CA ASP A 20 -2.69 14.52 -5.48
C ASP A 20 -1.67 14.02 -4.46
N PHE A 21 -1.72 12.72 -4.12
CA PHE A 21 -0.69 12.08 -3.30
C PHE A 21 0.72 12.26 -3.88
N LEU A 22 0.90 12.03 -5.19
CA LEU A 22 2.20 12.22 -5.83
C LEU A 22 2.63 13.70 -5.81
N VAL A 23 1.70 14.62 -6.06
CA VAL A 23 1.95 16.06 -5.97
C VAL A 23 2.41 16.48 -4.57
N GLU A 24 1.77 15.96 -3.53
CA GLU A 24 2.17 16.21 -2.13
C GLU A 24 3.57 15.63 -1.84
N VAL A 25 3.86 14.41 -2.30
CA VAL A 25 5.13 13.72 -2.03
C VAL A 25 6.32 14.39 -2.72
N PHE A 26 6.11 14.92 -3.94
CA PHE A 26 7.15 15.52 -4.76
C PHE A 26 7.03 17.05 -4.88
N ALA A 27 6.27 17.70 -3.99
CA ALA A 27 6.10 19.15 -3.93
C ALA A 27 5.80 19.80 -5.30
N ASN A 28 4.83 19.26 -6.04
CA ASN A 28 4.44 19.63 -7.41
C ASN A 28 5.45 19.28 -8.52
N ALA A 29 6.65 18.78 -8.20
CA ALA A 29 7.65 18.34 -9.17
C ALA A 29 7.62 16.81 -9.35
N VAL A 30 6.45 16.28 -9.72
CA VAL A 30 6.25 14.83 -9.88
C VAL A 30 7.13 14.30 -11.04
N PRO A 31 8.06 13.36 -10.80
CA PRO A 31 8.90 12.82 -11.86
C PRO A 31 8.09 11.92 -12.81
N GLU A 32 8.66 11.58 -13.96
CA GLU A 32 8.00 10.60 -14.83
C GLU A 32 7.95 9.22 -14.16
N PRO A 33 6.82 8.49 -14.28
CA PRO A 33 6.69 7.16 -13.71
C PRO A 33 7.63 6.18 -14.41
N LYS A 34 8.43 5.47 -13.61
CA LYS A 34 9.18 4.30 -14.06
C LYS A 34 8.33 3.04 -13.91
N VAL A 35 8.72 1.97 -14.59
CA VAL A 35 8.00 0.69 -14.58
C VAL A 35 8.92 -0.43 -14.12
N LEU A 36 8.54 -1.10 -13.04
CA LEU A 36 9.18 -2.32 -12.56
C LEU A 36 8.42 -3.54 -13.07
N TRP A 37 9.11 -4.43 -13.79
CA TRP A 37 8.54 -5.66 -14.30
C TRP A 37 8.66 -6.81 -13.30
N ILE A 38 7.55 -7.47 -13.01
CA ILE A 38 7.50 -8.54 -12.02
C ILE A 38 7.92 -9.87 -12.67
N THR A 39 9.23 -10.12 -12.68
CA THR A 39 9.88 -11.32 -13.24
C THR A 39 9.60 -12.59 -12.42
N LYS A 40 9.98 -13.78 -12.93
CA LYS A 40 9.74 -15.05 -12.22
C LYS A 40 10.37 -15.10 -10.83
N GLY A 41 11.58 -14.56 -10.65
CA GLY A 41 12.24 -14.49 -9.34
C GLY A 41 11.48 -13.57 -8.38
N LEU A 42 11.15 -12.35 -8.83
CA LEU A 42 10.43 -11.37 -8.02
C LEU A 42 9.03 -11.83 -7.60
N ARG A 43 8.40 -12.71 -8.41
CA ARG A 43 7.09 -13.31 -8.14
C ARG A 43 7.05 -14.22 -6.93
N ALA A 44 8.13 -14.92 -6.60
CA ALA A 44 8.14 -15.84 -5.46
C ALA A 44 8.02 -15.04 -4.15
N GLU A 45 8.88 -14.04 -3.98
CA GLU A 45 8.87 -13.18 -2.79
C GLU A 45 7.62 -12.30 -2.71
N THR A 46 7.19 -11.72 -3.83
CA THR A 46 5.92 -10.96 -3.86
C THR A 46 4.74 -11.84 -3.43
N ARG A 47 4.73 -13.13 -3.79
CA ARG A 47 3.68 -14.09 -3.39
C ARG A 47 3.79 -14.50 -1.93
N ALA A 48 4.99 -14.55 -1.37
CA ALA A 48 5.18 -14.74 0.07
C ALA A 48 4.65 -13.53 0.86
N ILE A 49 4.78 -12.32 0.31
CA ILE A 49 4.30 -11.08 0.94
C ILE A 49 2.80 -10.82 0.69
N MET A 50 2.20 -11.22 -0.44
CA MET A 50 0.82 -10.84 -0.86
C MET A 50 -0.18 -12.01 -0.84
N THR A 51 -1.44 -11.77 -0.41
CA THR A 51 -2.39 -12.88 -0.17
C THR A 51 -2.95 -13.38 -1.51
N HIS A 52 -3.17 -12.44 -2.42
CA HIS A 52 -3.76 -12.70 -3.73
C HIS A 52 -2.65 -12.88 -4.76
N SER A 53 -2.46 -14.14 -5.15
CA SER A 53 -1.26 -14.68 -5.79
C SER A 53 -1.03 -14.27 -7.26
N LYS A 54 -1.82 -13.31 -7.76
CA LYS A 54 -1.79 -12.78 -9.14
C LYS A 54 -1.61 -11.25 -9.15
N GLY A 55 -0.74 -10.73 -8.27
CA GLY A 55 -0.33 -9.33 -8.30
C GLY A 55 0.07 -8.85 -9.72
N PRO A 56 0.11 -7.53 -9.94
CA PRO A 56 0.27 -6.96 -11.26
C PRO A 56 1.58 -7.41 -11.93
N ARG A 57 1.57 -7.56 -13.27
CA ARG A 57 2.79 -7.93 -14.04
C ARG A 57 3.83 -6.82 -14.09
N ARG A 58 3.39 -5.59 -13.86
CA ARG A 58 4.20 -4.38 -13.86
C ARG A 58 3.69 -3.43 -12.79
N ILE A 59 4.60 -2.79 -12.07
CA ILE A 59 4.28 -1.81 -11.04
C ILE A 59 4.89 -0.49 -11.47
N ARG A 60 4.09 0.57 -11.46
CA ARG A 60 4.60 1.93 -11.65
C ARG A 60 5.13 2.45 -10.33
N TYR A 61 6.22 3.18 -10.41
CA TYR A 61 6.80 3.87 -9.26
C TYR A 61 7.39 5.20 -9.70
N TRP A 62 7.53 6.09 -8.73
CA TRP A 62 8.13 7.41 -8.90
C TRP A 62 9.34 7.48 -8.01
N THR A 63 10.41 8.14 -8.45
CA THR A 63 11.64 8.22 -7.66
C THR A 63 12.33 9.55 -7.87
N GLN A 64 12.92 10.04 -6.79
CA GLN A 64 13.77 11.22 -6.75
C GLN A 64 14.84 10.99 -5.68
N SER A 65 16.10 10.98 -6.08
CA SER A 65 17.23 10.67 -5.19
C SER A 65 17.04 9.32 -4.48
N THR A 66 17.10 9.27 -3.14
CA THR A 66 16.88 8.09 -2.30
C THR A 66 15.40 7.78 -2.04
N ARG A 67 14.48 8.66 -2.50
CA ARG A 67 13.05 8.53 -2.26
C ARG A 67 12.37 7.80 -3.41
N SER A 68 11.43 6.93 -3.08
CA SER A 68 10.51 6.29 -4.02
C SER A 68 9.08 6.33 -3.50
N ALA A 69 8.12 6.53 -4.41
CA ALA A 69 6.69 6.52 -4.11
C ALA A 69 6.00 5.40 -4.90
N TRP A 70 5.12 4.69 -4.19
CA TRP A 70 4.42 3.51 -4.67
C TRP A 70 2.93 3.68 -4.44
N ILE A 71 2.13 3.32 -5.43
CA ILE A 71 0.67 3.20 -5.29
C ILE A 71 0.34 1.74 -5.53
N LEU A 72 -0.04 1.05 -4.45
CA LEU A 72 -0.21 -0.40 -4.43
C LEU A 72 -1.62 -0.77 -3.93
N GLU A 73 -2.05 -1.99 -4.25
CA GLU A 73 -3.36 -2.50 -3.87
C GLU A 73 -3.27 -3.92 -3.31
N GLU A 74 -4.00 -4.16 -2.22
CA GLU A 74 -4.22 -5.49 -1.65
C GLU A 74 -5.70 -5.59 -1.27
N ILE A 75 -6.25 -6.80 -1.36
CA ILE A 75 -7.62 -7.04 -0.94
C ILE A 75 -7.66 -7.00 0.59
N GLY A 76 -8.59 -6.21 1.13
CA GLY A 76 -8.95 -6.25 2.55
C GLY A 76 -9.75 -7.51 2.86
N LYS A 77 -11.06 -7.35 3.05
CA LYS A 77 -11.99 -8.48 3.17
C LYS A 77 -12.42 -9.03 1.81
N VAL A 78 -12.82 -8.14 0.90
CA VAL A 78 -13.39 -8.48 -0.42
C VAL A 78 -13.10 -7.45 -1.51
N LYS A 79 -12.64 -6.24 -1.16
CA LYS A 79 -12.34 -5.16 -2.11
C LYS A 79 -10.90 -4.68 -1.94
N PRO A 80 -10.29 -4.12 -3.00
CA PRO A 80 -8.94 -3.58 -2.91
C PRO A 80 -8.91 -2.29 -2.08
N ILE A 81 -7.87 -2.18 -1.27
CA ILE A 81 -7.47 -0.96 -0.59
C ILE A 81 -6.29 -0.38 -1.37
N THR A 82 -6.46 0.83 -1.91
CA THR A 82 -5.41 1.53 -2.66
C THR A 82 -4.61 2.39 -1.70
N THR A 83 -3.30 2.13 -1.59
CA THR A 83 -2.43 2.76 -0.59
C THR A 83 -1.21 3.39 -1.28
N GLY A 84 -0.96 4.65 -0.97
CA GLY A 84 0.26 5.38 -1.30
C GLY A 84 1.31 5.13 -0.22
N ILE A 85 2.52 4.73 -0.61
CA ILE A 85 3.62 4.46 0.30
C ILE A 85 4.88 5.16 -0.21
N VAL A 86 5.55 5.89 0.68
CA VAL A 86 6.82 6.55 0.39
C VAL A 86 7.92 5.83 1.15
N ILE A 87 8.94 5.39 0.44
CA ILE A 87 10.18 4.86 1.01
C ILE A 87 11.27 5.88 0.76
N ASN A 88 12.06 6.20 1.79
CA ASN A 88 13.23 7.05 1.68
C ASN A 88 14.38 6.37 2.40
N ASP A 89 15.49 6.18 1.70
CA ASP A 89 16.71 5.58 2.25
C ASP A 89 16.46 4.19 2.89
N GLY A 90 15.66 3.34 2.23
CA GLY A 90 15.31 2.01 2.75
C GLY A 90 14.31 1.97 3.92
N HIS A 91 13.79 3.12 4.36
CA HIS A 91 12.80 3.22 5.44
C HIS A 91 11.46 3.76 4.93
N ILE A 92 10.35 3.33 5.55
CA ILE A 92 9.05 3.92 5.29
C ILE A 92 9.03 5.35 5.83
N GLU A 93 8.82 6.30 4.94
CA GLU A 93 8.60 7.70 5.29
C GLU A 93 7.11 8.00 5.52
N ARG A 94 6.23 7.39 4.72
CA ARG A 94 4.78 7.67 4.77
C ARG A 94 3.97 6.49 4.26
N VAL A 95 2.82 6.25 4.90
CA VAL A 95 1.75 5.35 4.42
C VAL A 95 0.43 6.13 4.42
N THR A 96 -0.32 6.07 3.33
CA THR A 96 -1.58 6.81 3.20
C THR A 96 -2.61 5.97 2.44
N VAL A 97 -3.80 5.76 3.02
CA VAL A 97 -4.91 5.13 2.31
C VAL A 97 -5.51 6.16 1.35
N LEU A 98 -5.47 5.86 0.05
CA LEU A 98 -5.93 6.75 -1.01
C LEU A 98 -7.39 6.48 -1.37
N ILE A 99 -7.74 5.20 -1.55
CA ILE A 99 -9.08 4.77 -1.94
C ILE A 99 -9.48 3.55 -1.12
N TYR A 100 -10.67 3.60 -0.53
CA TYR A 100 -11.22 2.55 0.30
C TYR A 100 -12.65 2.19 -0.13
N ARG A 101 -12.94 0.89 -0.17
CA ARG A 101 -14.13 0.35 -0.85
C ARG A 101 -14.94 -0.63 -0.01
N GLU A 102 -14.63 -0.72 1.28
CA GLU A 102 -15.31 -1.62 2.22
C GLU A 102 -16.13 -0.83 3.23
N SER A 103 -17.10 -1.49 3.85
CA SER A 103 -18.00 -0.87 4.82
C SER A 103 -17.42 -0.75 6.23
N ARG A 104 -16.35 -1.48 6.54
CA ARG A 104 -15.73 -1.56 7.88
C ARG A 104 -14.22 -1.72 7.74
N GLY A 105 -13.48 -1.21 8.71
CA GLY A 105 -12.02 -1.25 8.70
C GLY A 105 -11.37 0.00 8.10
N TRP A 106 -12.16 1.03 7.79
CA TRP A 106 -11.67 2.31 7.28
C TRP A 106 -10.84 3.08 8.31
N GLU A 107 -10.90 2.68 9.58
CA GLU A 107 -10.12 3.24 10.69
C GLU A 107 -8.60 3.20 10.40
N VAL A 108 -8.14 2.26 9.57
CA VAL A 108 -6.73 2.15 9.15
C VAL A 108 -6.24 3.34 8.32
N ARG A 109 -7.12 4.24 7.88
CA ARG A 109 -6.73 5.47 7.13
C ARG A 109 -6.14 6.56 8.02
N HIS A 110 -6.36 6.48 9.33
CA HIS A 110 -6.00 7.55 10.25
C HIS A 110 -4.54 7.48 10.69
N SER A 111 -3.98 8.65 11.01
CA SER A 111 -2.60 8.83 11.44
C SER A 111 -2.22 7.96 12.65
N PHE A 112 -3.12 7.79 13.62
CA PHE A 112 -2.88 6.94 14.79
C PHE A 112 -2.49 5.49 14.41
N PHE A 113 -2.92 5.03 13.22
CA PHE A 113 -2.53 3.74 12.67
C PHE A 113 -1.38 3.86 11.67
N THR A 114 -1.48 4.75 10.67
CA THR A 114 -0.47 4.83 9.60
C THR A 114 0.91 5.28 10.08
N ASP A 115 0.98 6.07 11.17
CA ASP A 115 2.24 6.57 11.71
C ASP A 115 3.07 5.44 12.39
N GLN A 116 2.42 4.31 12.70
CA GLN A 116 3.10 3.10 13.17
C GLN A 116 4.01 2.46 12.09
N PHE A 117 3.92 2.87 10.83
CA PHE A 117 4.81 2.38 9.79
C PHE A 117 6.07 3.24 9.62
N ILE A 118 6.06 4.50 10.06
CA ILE A 118 7.18 5.44 9.84
C ILE A 118 8.47 4.88 10.45
N GLY A 119 9.56 4.94 9.70
CA GLY A 119 10.88 4.42 10.06
C GLY A 119 11.01 2.88 9.97
N ALA A 120 9.94 2.15 9.67
CA ALA A 120 10.02 0.70 9.46
C ALA A 120 10.90 0.40 8.25
N ARG A 121 11.67 -0.69 8.35
CA ARG A 121 12.47 -1.27 7.26
C ARG A 121 12.24 -2.77 7.21
N LEU A 122 12.74 -3.43 6.17
CA LEU A 122 12.78 -4.89 6.16
C LEU A 122 13.91 -5.41 7.04
N VAL A 123 13.63 -6.52 7.70
CA VAL A 123 14.59 -7.38 8.38
C VAL A 123 14.45 -8.80 7.81
N GLU A 124 15.15 -9.76 8.40
CA GLU A 124 15.13 -11.17 7.99
C GLU A 124 13.72 -11.68 7.64
N ASN A 125 13.64 -12.46 6.57
CA ASN A 125 12.38 -13.02 6.02
C ASN A 125 11.36 -11.96 5.58
N HIS A 126 11.82 -10.79 5.13
CA HIS A 126 10.99 -9.68 4.68
C HIS A 126 9.95 -9.25 5.72
N ARG A 127 10.29 -9.31 7.01
CA ARG A 127 9.45 -8.80 8.10
C ARG A 127 9.72 -7.32 8.30
N LEU A 128 8.74 -6.59 8.85
CA LEU A 128 8.99 -5.23 9.31
C LEU A 128 9.86 -5.26 10.56
N SER A 129 10.78 -4.30 10.68
CA SER A 129 11.61 -4.09 11.87
C SER A 129 10.81 -3.69 13.12
N ARG A 130 9.52 -3.38 12.97
CA ARG A 130 8.63 -2.96 14.05
C ARG A 130 7.28 -3.66 13.99
N SER A 131 6.66 -3.81 15.15
CA SER A 131 5.29 -4.33 15.27
C SER A 131 4.28 -3.25 14.89
N ILE A 132 3.16 -3.68 14.33
CA ILE A 132 2.02 -2.83 13.99
C ILE A 132 0.84 -3.32 14.82
N ASP A 133 0.32 -2.44 15.67
CA ASP A 133 -0.83 -2.73 16.52
C ASP A 133 -2.10 -2.84 15.67
N GLY A 134 -2.94 -3.81 16.03
CA GLY A 134 -4.20 -4.02 15.37
C GLY A 134 -5.24 -2.96 15.71
N ILE A 135 -6.27 -2.87 14.86
CA ILE A 135 -7.52 -2.16 15.16
C ILE A 135 -8.63 -3.21 15.26
N SER A 136 -9.35 -3.18 16.39
CA SER A 136 -10.51 -4.05 16.63
C SER A 136 -11.53 -3.93 15.49
N GLY A 137 -11.92 -5.07 14.90
CA GLY A 137 -12.87 -5.10 13.78
C GLY A 137 -12.28 -4.77 12.41
N ALA A 138 -10.98 -4.44 12.32
CA ALA A 138 -10.31 -4.06 11.08
C ALA A 138 -9.12 -4.99 10.72
N THR A 139 -9.03 -6.19 11.31
CA THR A 139 -7.88 -7.11 11.18
C THR A 139 -7.43 -7.35 9.73
N LEU A 140 -8.38 -7.52 8.80
CA LEU A 140 -8.07 -7.76 7.38
C LEU A 140 -7.49 -6.51 6.70
N SER A 141 -7.98 -5.32 7.06
CA SER A 141 -7.44 -4.05 6.55
C SER A 141 -6.05 -3.78 7.12
N VAL A 142 -5.83 -4.06 8.41
CA VAL A 142 -4.51 -3.98 9.05
C VAL A 142 -3.51 -4.91 8.35
N SER A 143 -3.92 -6.16 8.10
CA SER A 143 -3.10 -7.14 7.38
C SER A 143 -2.77 -6.64 5.97
N ALA A 144 -3.74 -6.14 5.21
CA ALA A 144 -3.53 -5.60 3.87
C ALA A 144 -2.50 -4.47 3.86
N LEU A 145 -2.64 -3.44 4.72
CA LEU A 145 -1.68 -2.34 4.79
C LEU A 145 -0.28 -2.80 5.23
N THR A 146 -0.20 -3.80 6.12
CA THR A 146 1.08 -4.38 6.55
C THR A 146 1.79 -5.08 5.40
N ARG A 147 1.05 -5.85 4.58
CA ARG A 147 1.59 -6.53 3.39
C ARG A 147 2.03 -5.53 2.33
N LEU A 148 1.23 -4.51 2.08
CA LEU A 148 1.58 -3.44 1.14
C LEU A 148 2.85 -2.68 1.56
N SER A 149 2.99 -2.40 2.86
CA SER A 149 4.18 -1.75 3.41
C SER A 149 5.45 -2.60 3.23
N ARG A 150 5.35 -3.90 3.51
CA ARG A 150 6.44 -4.86 3.27
C ARG A 150 6.78 -4.95 1.78
N LEU A 151 5.76 -4.98 0.93
CA LEU A 151 5.94 -5.04 -0.52
C LEU A 151 6.65 -3.78 -1.03
N ALA A 152 6.24 -2.59 -0.61
CA ALA A 152 6.86 -1.34 -1.05
C ALA A 152 8.35 -1.27 -0.67
N LEU A 153 8.70 -1.65 0.56
CA LEU A 153 10.10 -1.74 0.99
C LEU A 153 10.90 -2.74 0.13
N TYR A 154 10.33 -3.93 -0.09
CA TYR A 154 10.99 -4.95 -0.88
C TYR A 154 11.20 -4.49 -2.33
N LEU A 155 10.19 -3.88 -2.95
CA LEU A 155 10.31 -3.34 -4.31
C LEU A 155 11.31 -2.20 -4.40
N HIS A 156 11.46 -1.40 -3.33
CA HIS A 156 12.50 -0.38 -3.23
C HIS A 156 13.91 -0.99 -3.29
N GLU A 157 14.18 -2.06 -2.53
CA GLU A 157 15.47 -2.80 -2.59
C GLU A 157 15.78 -3.31 -4.01
N GLN A 158 14.76 -3.64 -4.81
CA GLN A 158 14.97 -4.12 -6.18
C GLN A 158 15.33 -3.02 -7.20
N ILE A 159 14.97 -1.77 -6.92
CA ILE A 159 15.27 -0.63 -7.83
C ILE A 159 16.48 0.19 -7.37
N SER A 160 16.93 -0.04 -6.15
CA SER A 160 18.11 0.57 -5.54
C SER A 160 18.90 -0.51 -4.79
N PRO A 161 19.46 -1.51 -5.50
CA PRO A 161 20.34 -2.48 -4.87
C PRO A 161 21.60 -1.75 -4.39
N ASP A 162 21.99 -2.01 -3.13
CA ASP A 162 23.28 -1.59 -2.56
C ASP A 162 24.47 -2.04 -3.42
#